data_AF-A0A9B2JZG2-F1
#
_entry.id   AF-A0A9B2JZG2-F1
#
_cell.length_a   1.000
_cell.length_b   1.000
_cell.length_c   1.000
_cell.angle_alpha   90.00
_cell.angle_beta   90.00
_cell.angle_gamma   90.00
#
_symmetry.space_group_name_H-M   'P 1'
#
loop_
_entity.id
_entity.type
_entity.pdbx_description
1 polymer ?
#
loop_
_entity_poly.entity_id
_entity_poly.type
_entity_poly.pdbx_seq_one_letter_code
_entity_poly.pdbx_strand_id
1 'polypeptide(L)'
;MYACTKFIAPIVTRSALFAGSKNYIRPLSSAVVNHSQSIQQNQIQTPISASPLVQSTIVRSFQTSAISRDIDSAAKFIGAGAATVGVAGSGAGIGSVFGSLIVGYARNPSLKQQLFSYAILGFALSEAMGLFCLMMAFLLLFAF
;
A
#
# COMPACT_ATOMS: atom_id res chain seq x y z
N MET A 1 18.81 55.17 9.90
CA MET A 1 17.48 54.84 10.44
C MET A 1 17.15 53.41 10.02
N TYR A 2 16.87 52.57 11.02
CA TYR A 2 16.42 51.17 11.11
C TYR A 2 15.60 50.61 9.92
N ALA A 3 15.49 49.32 9.58
CA ALA A 3 15.91 47.99 10.07
C ALA A 3 15.69 46.99 8.89
N CYS A 4 16.55 46.02 8.52
CA CYS A 4 16.86 44.71 9.10
C CYS A 4 15.68 43.72 9.30
N THR A 5 15.58 42.71 8.42
CA THR A 5 15.30 41.26 8.70
C THR A 5 15.37 40.50 7.35
N LYS A 6 16.45 39.85 6.93
CA LYS A 6 17.26 38.72 7.46
C LYS A 6 16.57 37.34 7.31
N PHE A 7 16.83 36.73 6.16
CA PHE A 7 17.08 35.30 5.91
C PHE A 7 17.70 34.59 7.12
N ILE A 8 17.22 33.41 7.53
CA ILE A 8 18.03 32.34 8.17
C ILE A 8 17.22 31.02 8.22
N ALA A 9 17.95 29.95 7.95
CA ALA A 9 17.58 28.54 7.84
C ALA A 9 17.27 27.88 9.22
N PRO A 10 16.91 26.57 9.24
CA PRO A 10 16.48 25.81 10.43
C PRO A 10 17.68 25.35 11.28
N ILE A 11 17.40 24.78 12.47
CA ILE A 11 18.22 23.87 13.31
C ILE A 11 18.17 24.30 14.81
N VAL A 12 17.45 23.49 15.60
CA VAL A 12 17.74 23.12 17.00
C VAL A 12 17.94 24.27 18.02
N THR A 13 16.91 24.61 18.80
CA THR A 13 16.94 24.68 20.29
C THR A 13 15.66 25.31 20.84
N ARG A 14 14.75 24.49 21.38
CA ARG A 14 13.92 24.90 22.53
C ARG A 14 13.49 23.68 23.34
N SER A 15 14.46 23.12 24.04
CA SER A 15 14.22 22.29 25.22
C SER A 15 13.78 23.17 26.40
N ALA A 16 13.01 22.55 27.30
CA ALA A 16 12.51 23.05 28.58
C ALA A 16 11.26 23.95 28.52
N LEU A 17 10.09 23.34 28.71
CA LEU A 17 9.29 23.47 29.94
C LEU A 17 7.90 22.89 29.69
N PHE A 18 7.70 21.59 29.91
CA PHE A 18 6.49 21.07 30.55
C PHE A 18 6.86 19.78 31.30
N ALA A 19 6.75 19.90 32.61
CA ALA A 19 7.06 18.88 33.59
C ALA A 19 5.87 17.92 33.77
N GLY A 20 6.20 16.66 34.10
CA GLY A 20 5.35 15.83 34.97
C GLY A 20 4.41 14.83 34.29
N SER A 21 4.92 13.64 33.97
CA SER A 21 4.36 12.33 34.41
C SER A 21 5.08 11.18 33.70
N LYS A 22 6.13 10.68 34.34
CA LYS A 22 6.69 9.34 34.06
C LYS A 22 6.23 8.40 35.16
N ASN A 23 5.89 7.19 34.74
CA ASN A 23 5.70 5.94 35.47
C ASN A 23 4.25 5.49 35.69
N TYR A 24 4.08 4.17 35.58
CA TYR A 24 2.88 3.33 35.78
C TYR A 24 2.04 3.17 34.50
N ILE A 25 2.03 2.06 33.75
CA ILE A 25 1.92 0.65 34.17
C ILE A 25 2.25 -0.32 32.99
N ARG A 26 3.33 -1.11 33.18
CA ARG A 26 3.46 -2.58 33.05
C ARG A 26 3.22 -3.29 31.68
N PRO A 27 4.26 -3.96 31.12
CA PRO A 27 4.06 -5.14 30.28
C PRO A 27 3.75 -6.34 31.20
N LEU A 28 2.63 -7.03 30.97
CA LEU A 28 2.37 -8.32 31.61
C LEU A 28 3.13 -9.41 30.86
N SER A 29 4.36 -9.67 31.30
CA SER A 29 4.98 -10.98 31.11
C SER A 29 4.39 -11.96 32.14
N SER A 30 3.96 -13.11 31.65
CA SER A 30 3.98 -14.40 32.36
C SER A 30 4.32 -15.41 31.26
N ALA A 31 5.57 -15.86 31.12
CA ALA A 31 6.20 -16.91 31.91
C ALA A 31 5.37 -18.21 31.94
N VAL A 32 6.08 -19.33 31.74
CA VAL A 32 5.67 -20.74 31.91
C VAL A 32 4.92 -21.35 30.72
N VAL A 33 5.29 -22.48 30.11
CA VAL A 33 6.37 -23.46 30.30
C VAL A 33 6.49 -24.25 28.99
N ASN A 34 7.71 -24.55 28.55
CA ASN A 34 7.95 -25.56 27.52
C ASN A 34 7.84 -26.93 28.20
N HIS A 35 6.72 -27.63 28.05
CA HIS A 35 6.60 -29.02 28.46
C HIS A 35 5.99 -29.83 27.31
N SER A 36 6.83 -30.64 26.69
CA SER A 36 6.46 -31.76 25.86
C SER A 36 5.68 -32.78 26.69
N GLN A 37 4.39 -32.98 26.41
CA GLN A 37 3.64 -34.15 26.85
C GLN A 37 2.74 -34.63 25.72
N SER A 38 3.26 -35.63 25.01
CA SER A 38 2.46 -36.74 24.50
C SER A 38 1.64 -37.34 25.64
N ILE A 39 0.32 -37.57 25.45
CA ILE A 39 -0.42 -38.78 25.89
C ILE A 39 -1.94 -38.64 25.62
N GLN A 40 -2.43 -39.63 24.87
CA GLN A 40 -3.75 -40.29 24.87
C GLN A 40 -5.06 -39.49 24.81
N GLN A 41 -5.60 -39.53 23.59
CA GLN A 41 -7.01 -39.60 23.27
C GLN A 41 -7.64 -40.88 23.87
N ASN A 42 -8.60 -40.76 24.79
CA ASN A 42 -9.55 -41.85 25.06
C ASN A 42 -10.92 -41.28 25.49
N GLN A 43 -11.91 -41.44 24.61
CA GLN A 43 -13.32 -41.18 24.88
C GLN A 43 -13.89 -42.28 25.78
N ILE A 44 -14.69 -41.92 26.79
CA ILE A 44 -15.90 -42.64 27.26
C ILE A 44 -16.80 -41.63 28.02
N GLN A 45 -18.12 -41.73 27.80
CA GLN A 45 -19.22 -40.84 28.23
C GLN A 45 -19.76 -41.08 29.66
N THR A 46 -20.04 -39.97 30.39
CA THR A 46 -21.19 -39.63 31.32
C THR A 46 -21.41 -40.42 32.65
N PRO A 47 -22.19 -39.96 33.70
CA PRO A 47 -23.08 -38.77 33.83
C PRO A 47 -23.11 -38.00 35.22
N ILE A 48 -23.90 -36.89 35.29
CA ILE A 48 -24.56 -36.14 36.42
C ILE A 48 -23.81 -35.63 37.69
N SER A 49 -23.87 -34.29 37.94
CA SER A 49 -24.35 -33.64 39.21
C SER A 49 -24.19 -32.10 39.23
N ALA A 50 -25.28 -31.41 39.62
CA ALA A 50 -25.45 -30.09 40.26
C ALA A 50 -24.46 -28.89 40.01
N SER A 51 -25.05 -27.76 39.59
CA SER A 51 -24.49 -26.41 39.41
C SER A 51 -23.95 -25.74 40.70
N PRO A 52 -22.97 -24.82 40.60
CA PRO A 52 -23.34 -23.40 40.51
C PRO A 52 -22.49 -22.58 39.52
N LEU A 53 -23.15 -21.61 38.88
CA LEU A 53 -22.66 -20.31 38.39
C LEU A 53 -21.12 -20.09 38.41
N VAL A 54 -20.40 -20.68 37.45
CA VAL A 54 -19.07 -20.18 37.07
C VAL A 54 -19.23 -19.55 35.70
N GLN A 55 -19.27 -18.23 35.71
CA GLN A 55 -19.25 -17.38 34.53
C GLN A 55 -18.06 -17.79 33.67
N SER A 56 -18.30 -18.59 32.63
CA SER A 56 -17.29 -18.91 31.65
C SER A 56 -16.95 -17.60 30.95
N THR A 57 -15.84 -16.99 31.35
CA THR A 57 -15.21 -15.94 30.58
C THR A 57 -15.06 -16.49 29.17
N ILE A 58 -15.87 -15.99 28.24
CA ILE A 58 -15.69 -16.22 26.82
C ILE A 58 -14.36 -15.54 26.50
N VAL A 59 -13.26 -16.28 26.69
CA VAL A 59 -12.00 -15.97 26.05
C VAL A 59 -12.30 -16.17 24.58
N ARG A 60 -12.75 -15.09 23.92
CA ARG A 60 -12.72 -14.99 22.46
C ARG A 60 -11.24 -15.16 22.14
N SER A 61 -10.84 -16.40 21.85
CA SER A 61 -9.60 -16.66 21.18
C SER A 61 -9.67 -15.79 19.95
N PHE A 62 -8.83 -14.76 19.90
CA PHE A 62 -8.50 -14.15 18.63
C PHE A 62 -7.89 -15.30 17.82
N GLN A 63 -8.72 -15.97 17.01
CA GLN A 63 -8.25 -16.89 16.00
C GLN A 63 -7.43 -16.02 15.05
N THR A 64 -6.12 -15.94 15.28
CA THR A 64 -5.17 -15.48 14.27
C THR A 64 -5.01 -16.64 13.29
N SER A 65 -6.09 -17.00 12.59
CA SER A 65 -6.04 -18.05 11.58
C SER A 65 -5.18 -17.55 10.44
N ALA A 66 -4.06 -18.27 10.22
CA ALA A 66 -3.11 -18.14 9.12
C ALA A 66 -2.20 -16.89 9.11
N ILE A 67 -0.91 -17.21 9.13
CA ILE A 67 0.28 -16.37 9.18
C ILE A 67 0.56 -15.70 7.82
N SER A 68 0.74 -14.38 7.82
CA SER A 68 1.40 -13.49 6.83
C SER A 68 0.89 -13.44 5.38
N ARG A 69 0.26 -14.49 4.84
CA ARG A 69 -0.14 -14.55 3.42
C ARG A 69 -1.24 -13.56 3.02
N ASP A 70 -2.09 -13.18 3.96
CA ASP A 70 -3.17 -12.21 3.70
C ASP A 70 -2.63 -10.79 3.53
N ILE A 71 -1.53 -10.45 4.22
CA ILE A 71 -0.88 -9.14 4.09
C ILE A 71 -0.13 -9.06 2.75
N ASP A 72 0.56 -10.13 2.36
CA ASP A 72 1.26 -10.20 1.07
C ASP A 72 0.29 -10.08 -0.10
N SER A 73 -0.85 -10.79 -0.03
CA SER A 73 -1.91 -10.69 -1.05
C SER A 73 -2.57 -9.31 -1.09
N ALA A 74 -2.87 -8.70 0.06
CA ALA A 74 -3.38 -7.33 0.12
C ALA A 74 -2.37 -6.33 -0.46
N ALA A 75 -1.08 -6.48 -0.13
CA ALA A 75 -0.01 -5.62 -0.64
C ALA A 75 0.15 -5.74 -2.16
N LYS A 76 0.00 -6.94 -2.74
CA LYS A 76 -0.01 -7.16 -4.19
C LYS A 76 -1.13 -6.41 -4.90
N PHE A 77 -2.36 -6.46 -4.38
CA PHE A 77 -3.48 -5.72 -4.98
C PHE A 77 -3.31 -4.21 -4.89
N ILE A 78 -2.82 -3.69 -3.75
CA ILE A 78 -2.54 -2.26 -3.59
C ILE A 78 -1.39 -1.83 -4.51
N GLY A 79 -0.31 -2.61 -4.56
CA GLY A 79 0.85 -2.34 -5.40
C GLY A 79 0.51 -2.39 -6.89
N ALA A 80 -0.24 -3.39 -7.33
CA ALA A 80 -0.71 -3.51 -8.71
C ALA A 80 -1.61 -2.31 -9.09
N GLY A 81 -2.55 -1.92 -8.22
CA GLY A 81 -3.39 -0.74 -8.42
C GLY A 81 -2.57 0.55 -8.54
N ALA A 82 -1.62 0.77 -7.62
CA ALA A 82 -0.74 1.93 -7.65
C ALA A 82 0.15 1.96 -8.90
N ALA A 83 0.62 0.80 -9.37
CA ALA A 83 1.42 0.70 -10.58
C ALA A 83 0.64 1.19 -11.83
N THR A 84 -0.68 0.96 -11.92
CA THR A 84 -1.48 1.37 -13.09
C THR A 84 -1.63 2.88 -13.28
N VAL A 85 -1.31 3.70 -12.27
CA VAL A 85 -1.40 5.17 -12.36
C VAL A 85 -0.53 5.72 -13.49
N GLY A 86 0.56 5.03 -13.86
CA GLY A 86 1.41 5.40 -14.98
C GLY A 86 0.69 5.42 -16.35
N VAL A 87 -0.41 4.69 -16.52
CA VAL A 87 -1.22 4.70 -17.75
C VAL A 87 -1.84 6.08 -18.01
N ALA A 88 -2.11 6.86 -16.95
CA ALA A 88 -2.59 8.23 -17.09
C ALA A 88 -1.57 9.12 -17.84
N GLY A 89 -0.28 8.87 -17.65
CA GLY A 89 0.80 9.56 -18.37
C GLY A 89 0.76 9.24 -19.87
N SER A 90 0.52 7.97 -20.24
CA SER A 90 0.34 7.59 -21.65
C SER A 90 -0.90 8.27 -22.25
N GLY A 91 -2.03 8.27 -21.54
CA GLY A 91 -3.25 8.94 -22.01
C GLY A 91 -3.05 10.45 -22.25
N ALA A 92 -2.36 11.13 -21.33
CA ALA A 92 -1.99 12.53 -21.49
C ALA A 92 -1.03 12.75 -22.68
N GLY A 93 -0.05 11.86 -22.86
CA GLY A 93 0.87 11.88 -23.99
C GLY A 93 0.16 11.76 -25.33
N ILE A 94 -0.74 10.76 -25.46
CA ILE A 94 -1.56 10.54 -26.65
C ILE A 94 -2.41 11.77 -26.97
N GLY A 95 -3.08 12.34 -25.97
CA GLY A 95 -3.87 13.56 -26.13
C GLY A 95 -3.04 14.74 -26.63
N SER A 96 -1.83 14.92 -26.11
CA SER A 96 -0.91 15.98 -26.54
C SER A 96 -0.41 15.77 -27.99
N VAL A 97 -0.07 14.53 -28.36
CA VAL A 97 0.39 14.18 -29.71
C VAL A 97 -0.71 14.45 -30.74
N PHE A 98 -1.94 13.96 -30.50
CA PHE A 98 -3.04 14.21 -31.41
C PHE A 98 -3.53 15.66 -31.40
N GLY A 99 -3.47 16.35 -30.26
CA GLY A 99 -3.75 17.79 -30.17
C GLY A 99 -2.79 18.61 -31.04
N SER A 100 -1.49 18.32 -30.96
CA SER A 100 -0.46 18.96 -31.77
C SER A 100 -0.59 18.61 -33.25
N LEU A 101 -1.01 17.38 -33.58
CA LEU A 101 -1.29 16.95 -34.95
C LEU A 101 -2.41 17.80 -35.58
N ILE A 102 -3.53 18.00 -34.87
CA ILE A 102 -4.66 18.78 -35.40
C ILE A 102 -4.25 20.23 -35.65
N VAL A 103 -3.53 20.85 -34.71
CA VAL A 103 -3.01 22.21 -34.86
C VAL A 103 -2.03 22.29 -36.03
N GLY A 104 -1.12 21.33 -36.16
CA GLY A 104 -0.16 21.29 -37.28
C GLY A 104 -0.85 21.09 -38.63
N TYR A 105 -1.88 20.24 -38.67
CA TYR A 105 -2.69 19.97 -39.86
C TYR A 105 -3.50 21.20 -40.29
N ALA A 106 -4.06 21.95 -39.34
CA ALA A 106 -4.77 23.19 -39.61
C ALA A 106 -3.85 24.29 -40.18
N ARG A 107 -2.56 24.28 -39.83
CA ARG A 107 -1.58 25.27 -40.33
C ARG A 107 -1.09 24.95 -41.74
N ASN A 108 -0.77 23.68 -42.02
CA ASN A 108 -0.19 23.26 -43.29
C ASN A 108 -0.76 21.90 -43.74
N PRO A 109 -1.92 21.87 -44.43
CA PRO A 109 -2.58 20.62 -44.80
C PRO A 109 -1.82 19.81 -45.85
N SER A 110 -0.90 20.42 -46.60
CA SER A 110 -0.07 19.75 -47.61
C SER A 110 0.88 18.69 -47.02
N LEU A 111 1.28 18.84 -45.75
CA LEU A 111 2.19 17.92 -45.06
C LEU A 111 1.47 16.80 -44.28
N LYS A 112 0.17 16.59 -44.55
CA LYS A 112 -0.69 15.62 -43.85
C LYS A 112 -0.02 14.29 -43.58
N GLN A 113 0.50 13.67 -44.64
CA GLN A 113 0.92 12.27 -44.62
C GLN A 113 2.15 12.09 -43.74
N GLN A 114 3.09 13.03 -43.83
CA GLN A 114 4.30 13.04 -43.01
C GLN A 114 3.97 13.33 -41.54
N LEU A 115 3.11 14.32 -41.30
CA LEU A 115 2.71 14.71 -39.94
C LEU A 115 1.91 13.59 -39.25
N PHE A 116 1.02 12.92 -39.98
CA PHE A 116 0.30 11.75 -39.49
C PHE A 116 1.26 10.59 -39.17
N SER A 117 2.26 10.33 -40.03
CA SER A 117 3.27 9.29 -39.76
C SER A 117 4.04 9.57 -38.46
N TYR A 118 4.45 10.82 -38.22
CA TYR A 118 5.09 11.21 -36.96
C TYR A 118 4.16 11.14 -35.76
N ALA A 119 2.88 11.48 -35.92
CA ALA A 119 1.89 11.34 -34.84
C ALA A 119 1.63 9.88 -34.48
N ILE A 120 1.57 8.97 -35.45
CA ILE A 120 1.43 7.53 -35.18
C ILE A 120 2.68 6.99 -34.51
N LEU A 121 3.88 7.44 -34.90
CA LEU A 121 5.12 7.10 -34.20
C LEU A 121 5.10 7.58 -32.74
N GLY A 122 4.67 8.83 -32.49
CA GLY A 122 4.51 9.38 -31.14
C GLY A 122 3.45 8.63 -30.32
N PHE A 123 2.33 8.28 -30.93
CA PHE A 123 1.28 7.46 -30.33
C PHE A 123 1.82 6.09 -29.92
N ALA A 124 2.52 5.39 -30.83
CA ALA A 124 3.08 4.07 -30.55
C ALA A 124 4.10 4.09 -29.41
N LEU A 125 4.95 5.13 -29.34
CA LEU A 125 5.89 5.30 -28.24
C LEU A 125 5.18 5.60 -26.90
N SER A 126 4.13 6.42 -26.91
CA SER A 126 3.32 6.69 -25.72
C SER A 126 2.62 5.42 -25.24
N GLU A 127 1.99 4.67 -26.15
CA GLU A 127 1.37 3.38 -25.86
C GLU A 127 2.37 2.36 -25.33
N ALA A 128 3.58 2.28 -25.89
CA ALA A 128 4.61 1.38 -25.38
C ALA A 128 4.94 1.65 -23.90
N MET A 129 4.98 2.92 -23.48
CA MET A 129 5.18 3.28 -22.07
C MET A 129 3.96 2.95 -21.20
N GLY A 130 2.74 3.14 -21.72
CA GLY A 130 1.51 2.74 -21.03
C GLY A 130 1.41 1.23 -20.83
N LEU A 131 1.71 0.45 -21.87
CA LEU A 131 1.74 -1.02 -21.79
C LEU A 131 2.89 -1.52 -20.93
N PHE A 132 4.03 -0.83 -20.88
CA PHE A 132 5.11 -1.16 -19.96
C PHE A 132 4.68 -1.00 -18.49
N CYS A 133 3.92 0.05 -18.19
CA CYS A 133 3.32 0.25 -16.88
C CYS A 133 2.30 -0.85 -16.54
N LEU A 134 1.41 -1.22 -17.47
CA LEU A 134 0.48 -2.34 -17.27
C LEU A 134 1.18 -3.70 -17.12
N MET A 135 2.27 -3.93 -17.86
CA MET A 135 3.09 -5.13 -17.71
C MET A 135 3.57 -5.27 -16.27
N MET A 136 4.10 -4.20 -15.67
CA MET A 136 4.52 -4.23 -14.26
C MET A 136 3.36 -4.46 -13.30
N ALA A 137 2.19 -3.86 -13.56
CA ALA A 137 1.00 -4.12 -12.75
C ALA A 137 0.58 -5.61 -12.80
N PHE A 138 0.65 -6.25 -13.97
CA PHE A 138 0.34 -7.67 -14.10
C PHE A 138 1.40 -8.57 -13.47
N LEU A 139 2.69 -8.20 -13.53
CA LEU A 139 3.74 -8.94 -12.82
C LEU A 139 3.51 -8.91 -11.30
N LEU A 140 3.09 -7.77 -10.73
CA LEU A 140 2.74 -7.65 -9.32
C LEU A 140 1.50 -8.46 -8.91
N LEU A 141 0.56 -8.66 -9.84
CA LEU A 141 -0.68 -9.39 -9.58
C LEU A 141 -0.48 -10.92 -9.70
N PHE A 142 0.26 -11.37 -10.72
CA PHE A 142 0.27 -12.78 -11.13
C PHE A 142 1.63 -13.48 -11.08
N ALA A 143 2.76 -12.76 -11.03
CA ALA A 143 4.10 -13.36 -11.14
C ALA A 143 4.86 -13.38 -9.82
N PHE A 144 4.80 -12.29 -9.07
CA PHE A 144 5.09 -12.23 -7.64
C PHE A 144 3.80 -12.52 -6.90
#